data_AF-A0A937FZ66-F1
#
_entry.id   AF-A0A937FZ66-F1
#
_cell.length_a   1.000
_cell.length_b   1.000
_cell.length_c   1.000
_cell.angle_alpha   90.00
_cell.angle_beta   90.00
_cell.angle_gamma   90.00
#
_symmetry.space_group_name_H-M   'P 1'
#
loop_
_entity.id
_entity.type
_entity.pdbx_description
1 polymer ?
#
loop_
_entity_poly.entity_id
_entity_poly.type
_entity_poly.pdbx_seq_one_letter_code
_entity_poly.pdbx_strand_id
1 'polypeptide(L)'
;MEQSKFNRLMKTCIKCQESIEIETRFCPKCGLDQNQITLVASSSFLITLCILTIVGSVITIGRALLYEIVASAVEQDYYRGWIYFWSSGGTLIGAIMMLQKKINGLYVYSISQVIYLITIVVASFSYGDVSAEIAFFVAMCFFLPSLVMLYLYWLKVVRQHLN
;
A
#
# COMPACT_ATOMS: atom_id res chain seq x y z
N MET A 1 -9.10 3.57 -56.51
CA MET A 1 -8.75 2.50 -55.54
C MET A 1 -7.38 2.86 -54.97
N GLU A 2 -7.16 3.21 -53.72
CA GLU A 2 -7.99 3.35 -52.53
C GLU A 2 -7.10 4.11 -51.53
N GLN A 3 -7.60 5.21 -50.97
CA GLN A 3 -6.89 5.94 -49.92
C GLN A 3 -6.95 5.13 -48.62
N SER A 4 -5.95 4.29 -48.37
CA SER A 4 -5.74 3.65 -47.08
C SER A 4 -5.12 4.67 -46.10
N LYS A 5 -5.98 5.49 -45.50
CA LYS A 5 -5.65 6.26 -44.28
C LYS A 5 -5.46 5.26 -43.14
N PHE A 6 -4.24 4.77 -42.98
CA PHE A 6 -3.84 4.02 -41.79
C PHE A 6 -3.99 4.97 -40.59
N ASN A 7 -5.01 4.73 -39.78
CA ASN A 7 -5.28 5.45 -38.54
C ASN A 7 -4.15 5.08 -37.56
N ARG A 8 -3.02 5.78 -37.62
CA ARG A 8 -1.89 5.56 -36.73
C ARG A 8 -2.34 5.91 -35.32
N LEU A 9 -2.56 4.90 -34.51
CA LEU A 9 -2.87 5.09 -33.10
C LEU A 9 -1.68 5.78 -32.45
N MET A 10 -1.94 6.92 -31.82
CA MET A 10 -0.93 7.73 -31.15
C MET A 10 -1.12 7.62 -29.63
N LYS A 11 -0.02 7.52 -28.90
CA LYS A 11 0.04 7.68 -27.44
C LYS A 11 0.90 8.89 -27.11
N THR A 12 0.76 9.45 -25.92
CA THR A 12 1.62 10.52 -25.44
C THR A 12 2.78 9.95 -24.61
N CYS A 13 3.97 10.50 -24.81
CA CYS A 13 5.12 10.14 -24.00
C CYS A 13 4.93 10.60 -22.54
N ILE A 14 5.13 9.68 -21.59
CA ILE A 14 4.94 9.93 -20.15
C ILE A 14 5.82 11.06 -19.63
N LYS A 15 7.02 11.26 -20.19
CA LYS A 15 7.99 12.25 -19.69
C LYS A 15 7.91 13.61 -20.37
N CYS A 16 7.79 13.64 -21.71
CA CYS A 16 7.87 14.88 -22.48
C CYS A 16 6.55 15.28 -23.15
N GLN A 17 5.47 14.52 -22.92
CA GLN A 17 4.11 14.78 -23.42
C GLN A 17 3.99 14.89 -24.95
N GLU A 18 5.02 14.44 -25.68
CA GLU A 18 5.03 14.42 -27.14
C GLU A 18 4.14 13.30 -27.68
N SER A 19 3.48 13.52 -28.81
CA SER A 19 2.73 12.47 -29.50
C SER A 19 3.70 11.49 -30.15
N ILE A 20 3.54 10.21 -29.84
CA ILE A 20 4.38 9.12 -30.32
C ILE A 20 3.47 7.99 -30.83
N GLU A 21 3.91 7.26 -31.84
CA GLU A 21 3.17 6.11 -32.35
C GLU A 21 3.12 5.00 -31.29
N ILE A 22 1.98 4.31 -31.16
CA ILE A 22 1.79 3.29 -30.12
C ILE A 22 2.86 2.19 -30.18
N GLU A 23 3.31 1.83 -31.37
CA GLU A 23 4.31 0.77 -31.59
C GLU A 23 5.74 1.18 -31.22
N THR A 24 5.99 2.47 -30.96
CA THR A 24 7.33 2.92 -30.57
C THR A 24 7.64 2.54 -29.13
N ARG A 25 8.71 1.73 -28.98
CA ARG A 25 9.25 1.33 -27.67
C ARG A 25 9.97 2.48 -26.98
N PHE A 26 10.72 3.29 -27.70
CA PHE A 26 11.44 4.42 -27.13
C PHE A 26 10.84 5.72 -27.64
N CYS A 27 10.72 6.73 -26.77
CA CYS A 27 10.34 8.06 -27.22
C CYS A 27 11.47 8.65 -28.08
N PRO A 28 11.20 9.07 -29.33
CA PRO A 28 12.23 9.60 -30.23
C PRO A 28 12.83 10.93 -29.76
N LYS A 29 12.11 11.67 -28.89
CA LYS A 29 12.56 12.98 -28.39
C LYS A 29 13.39 12.88 -27.12
N CYS A 30 13.03 11.98 -26.19
CA CYS A 30 13.63 11.93 -24.85
C CYS A 30 14.30 10.59 -24.51
N GLY A 31 14.26 9.60 -25.40
CA GLY A 31 14.91 8.30 -25.25
C GLY A 31 14.30 7.37 -24.20
N LEU A 32 13.15 7.72 -23.62
CA LEU A 32 12.52 6.93 -22.56
C LEU A 32 11.86 5.67 -23.13
N ASP A 33 12.20 4.50 -22.57
CA ASP A 33 11.52 3.22 -22.85
C ASP A 33 10.06 3.28 -22.33
N GLN A 34 9.11 3.27 -23.26
CA GLN A 34 7.67 3.24 -23.03
C GLN A 34 7.16 1.84 -22.68
N ASN A 35 7.94 0.77 -22.92
CA ASN A 35 7.58 -0.61 -22.56
C ASN A 35 7.93 -0.97 -21.12
N GLN A 36 8.74 -0.17 -20.41
CA GLN A 36 9.12 -0.51 -19.04
C GLN A 36 8.03 -0.23 -17.99
N ILE A 37 6.98 0.53 -18.31
CA ILE A 37 5.93 0.91 -17.32
C ILE A 37 4.56 1.05 -18.00
N THR A 38 4.15 0.05 -18.79
CA THR A 38 2.72 -0.21 -19.05
C THR A 38 2.14 -1.21 -18.03
N LEU A 39 2.73 -1.32 -16.84
CA LEU A 39 1.91 -1.30 -15.64
C LEU A 39 1.33 0.11 -15.53
N VAL A 40 0.33 0.37 -16.37
CA VAL A 40 -0.62 1.44 -16.14
C VAL A 40 -1.23 1.08 -14.80
N ALA A 41 -0.65 1.59 -13.71
CA ALA A 41 -1.42 1.77 -12.50
C ALA A 41 -2.48 2.79 -12.92
N SER A 42 -3.57 2.28 -13.50
CA SER A 42 -4.76 3.07 -13.71
C SER A 42 -5.16 3.58 -12.33
N SER A 43 -5.98 4.63 -12.28
CA SER A 43 -6.56 5.04 -11.00
C SER A 43 -7.13 3.85 -10.22
N SER A 44 -7.57 2.78 -10.91
CA SER A 44 -7.98 1.51 -10.32
C SER A 44 -6.90 0.80 -9.48
N PHE A 45 -5.62 0.80 -9.84
CA PHE A 45 -4.57 0.14 -9.04
C PHE A 45 -4.39 0.81 -7.67
N LEU A 46 -4.28 2.15 -7.65
CA LEU A 46 -4.22 2.91 -6.39
C LEU A 46 -5.49 2.69 -5.56
N ILE A 47 -6.66 2.70 -6.21
CA ILE A 47 -7.95 2.46 -5.54
C ILE A 47 -7.97 1.06 -4.92
N THR A 48 -7.57 0.02 -5.66
CA THR A 48 -7.49 -1.36 -5.16
C THR A 48 -6.56 -1.47 -3.95
N LEU A 49 -5.37 -0.87 -4.02
CA LEU A 49 -4.45 -0.84 -2.88
C LEU A 49 -5.09 -0.14 -1.67
N CYS A 50 -5.72 1.01 -1.86
CA CYS A 50 -6.40 1.73 -0.79
C CYS A 50 -7.55 0.93 -0.18
N ILE A 51 -8.35 0.23 -0.98
CA ILE A 51 -9.44 -0.63 -0.48
C ILE A 51 -8.86 -1.79 0.35
N LEU A 52 -7.81 -2.46 -0.14
CA LEU A 52 -7.14 -3.54 0.61
C LEU A 52 -6.57 -3.02 1.93
N THR A 53 -5.97 -1.83 1.93
CA THR A 53 -5.49 -1.18 3.15
C THR A 53 -6.63 -0.88 4.12
N ILE A 54 -7.73 -0.29 3.65
CA ILE A 54 -8.89 0.01 4.49
C ILE A 54 -9.44 -1.26 5.13
N VAL A 55 -9.65 -2.32 4.35
CA VAL A 55 -10.13 -3.61 4.86
C VAL A 55 -9.15 -4.19 5.89
N GLY A 56 -7.85 -4.17 5.61
CA GLY A 56 -6.81 -4.63 6.53
C GLY A 56 -6.77 -3.83 7.84
N SER A 57 -6.89 -2.50 7.79
CA SER A 57 -6.95 -1.64 8.96
C SER A 57 -8.18 -1.93 9.82
N VAL A 58 -9.36 -2.12 9.20
CA VAL A 58 -10.59 -2.47 9.93
C VAL A 58 -10.45 -3.82 10.65
N ILE A 59 -9.91 -4.83 9.99
CA ILE A 59 -9.66 -6.15 10.61
C ILE A 59 -8.68 -6.01 11.78
N THR A 60 -7.62 -5.21 11.62
CA THR A 60 -6.62 -5.00 12.67
C THR A 60 -7.19 -4.25 13.88
N ILE A 61 -8.05 -3.25 13.65
CA ILE A 61 -8.78 -2.55 14.71
C ILE A 61 -9.69 -3.53 15.46
N GLY A 62 -10.47 -4.34 14.73
CA GLY A 62 -11.32 -5.37 15.34
C GLY A 62 -10.52 -6.35 16.20
N ARG A 63 -9.36 -6.79 15.72
CA ARG A 63 -8.43 -7.63 16.47
C ARG A 63 -7.92 -6.95 17.74
N ALA A 64 -7.55 -5.66 17.66
CA ALA A 64 -7.07 -4.90 18.80
C ALA A 64 -8.13 -4.78 19.91
N LEU A 65 -9.37 -4.49 19.52
CA LEU A 65 -10.50 -4.42 20.46
C LEU A 65 -10.81 -5.79 21.09
N LEU A 66 -10.77 -6.87 20.30
CA LEU A 66 -10.95 -8.23 20.84
C LEU A 66 -9.89 -8.57 21.89
N TYR A 67 -8.63 -8.23 21.64
CA TYR A 67 -7.57 -8.48 22.62
C TYR A 67 -7.74 -7.66 23.90
N GLU A 68 -8.21 -6.41 23.81
CA GLU A 68 -8.51 -5.59 24.99
C GLU A 68 -9.64 -6.20 25.84
N ILE A 69 -10.71 -6.68 25.19
CA ILE A 69 -11.82 -7.36 25.87
C ILE A 69 -11.34 -8.64 26.58
N VAL A 70 -10.50 -9.44 25.91
CA VAL A 70 -9.93 -10.66 26.52
C VAL A 70 -8.97 -10.30 27.66
N ALA A 71 -8.15 -9.26 27.51
CA ALA A 71 -7.19 -8.85 28.52
C ALA A 71 -7.86 -8.30 29.79
N SER A 72 -8.90 -7.47 29.63
CA SER A 72 -9.72 -6.96 30.74
C SER A 72 -10.46 -8.06 31.50
N ALA A 73 -10.86 -9.15 30.83
CA ALA A 73 -11.47 -10.31 31.48
C ALA A 73 -10.47 -11.12 32.34
N VAL A 74 -9.17 -10.93 32.13
CA VAL A 74 -8.08 -11.66 32.82
C VAL A 74 -7.22 -10.72 33.68
N GLU A 75 -7.67 -9.46 33.89
CA GLU A 75 -6.96 -8.42 34.65
C GLU A 75 -5.50 -8.21 34.23
N GLN A 76 -5.20 -8.35 32.93
CA GLN A 76 -3.87 -8.05 32.38
C GLN A 76 -3.87 -6.75 31.58
N ASP A 77 -2.88 -5.90 31.85
CA ASP A 77 -2.67 -4.68 31.07
C ASP A 77 -2.12 -5.01 29.68
N TYR A 78 -2.93 -4.81 28.64
CA TYR A 78 -2.58 -5.10 27.25
C TYR A 78 -2.28 -3.84 26.43
N TYR A 79 -1.21 -3.14 26.78
CA TYR A 79 -0.78 -1.90 26.13
C TYR A 79 -0.56 -2.00 24.61
N ARG A 80 -0.29 -3.20 24.09
CA ARG A 80 -0.07 -3.45 22.65
C ARG A 80 -1.34 -3.25 21.81
N GLY A 81 -2.51 -3.52 22.39
CA GLY A 81 -3.81 -3.32 21.73
C GLY A 81 -4.00 -1.87 21.31
N TRP A 82 -3.69 -0.94 22.21
CA TRP A 82 -3.77 0.50 21.95
C TRP A 82 -2.82 0.96 20.84
N ILE A 83 -1.60 0.41 20.76
CA ILE A 83 -0.66 0.75 19.68
C ILE A 83 -1.21 0.28 18.33
N TYR A 84 -1.77 -0.93 18.26
CA TYR A 84 -2.40 -1.44 17.04
C TYR A 84 -3.62 -0.60 16.64
N PHE A 85 -4.42 -0.14 17.61
CA PHE A 85 -5.56 0.72 17.35
C PHE A 85 -5.13 2.06 16.72
N TRP A 86 -4.19 2.77 17.35
CA TRP A 86 -3.73 4.08 16.87
C TRP A 86 -2.99 4.00 15.53
N SER A 87 -2.11 3.02 15.36
CA SER A 87 -1.41 2.82 14.08
C SER A 87 -2.37 2.42 12.96
N SER A 88 -3.37 1.58 13.23
CA SER A 88 -4.41 1.23 12.25
C SER A 88 -5.32 2.41 11.91
N GLY A 89 -5.62 3.29 12.88
CA GLY A 89 -6.32 4.54 12.63
C GLY A 89 -5.55 5.46 11.69
N GLY A 90 -4.24 5.60 11.91
CA GLY A 90 -3.37 6.39 11.02
C GLY A 90 -3.24 5.82 9.61
N THR A 91 -3.13 4.49 9.46
CA THR A 91 -3.11 3.84 8.14
C THR A 91 -4.43 4.02 7.40
N LEU A 92 -5.57 3.97 8.10
CA LEU A 92 -6.90 4.24 7.55
C LEU A 92 -7.02 5.70 7.06
N ILE A 93 -6.62 6.67 7.89
CA ILE A 93 -6.63 8.09 7.52
C ILE A 93 -5.73 8.32 6.31
N GLY A 94 -4.52 7.74 6.31
CA GLY A 94 -3.59 7.80 5.19
C GLY A 94 -4.19 7.25 3.89
N ALA A 95 -4.88 6.11 3.95
CA ALA A 95 -5.56 5.51 2.80
C ALA A 95 -6.69 6.39 2.26
N ILE A 96 -7.52 6.98 3.13
CA ILE A 96 -8.57 7.92 2.71
C ILE A 96 -7.97 9.15 2.02
N MET A 97 -6.87 9.70 2.56
CA MET A 97 -6.18 10.84 1.95
C MET A 97 -5.53 10.46 0.60
N MET A 98 -5.02 9.24 0.46
CA MET A 98 -4.50 8.73 -0.83
C MET A 98 -5.61 8.56 -1.87
N LEU A 99 -6.84 8.17 -1.47
CA LEU A 99 -8.00 8.18 -2.36
C LEU A 99 -8.37 9.60 -2.83
N GLN A 100 -8.12 10.61 -2.00
CA GLN A 100 -8.22 12.03 -2.37
C GLN A 100 -7.04 12.53 -3.21
N LYS A 101 -6.13 11.64 -3.63
CA LYS A 101 -4.91 11.93 -4.40
C LYS A 101 -3.92 12.87 -3.71
N LYS A 102 -3.92 12.92 -2.36
CA LYS A 102 -2.98 13.76 -1.60
C LYS A 102 -1.73 12.98 -1.24
N ILE A 103 -0.55 13.50 -1.58
CA ILE A 103 0.74 12.88 -1.22
C ILE A 103 0.95 12.81 0.30
N ASN A 104 0.36 13.76 1.05
CA ASN A 104 0.38 13.74 2.52
C ASN A 104 -0.23 12.45 3.08
N GLY A 105 -1.20 11.84 2.39
CA GLY A 105 -1.77 10.56 2.80
C GLY A 105 -0.76 9.41 2.78
N LEU A 106 0.15 9.41 1.80
CA LEU A 106 1.22 8.41 1.70
C LEU A 106 2.20 8.52 2.87
N TYR A 107 2.54 9.73 3.29
CA TYR A 107 3.43 9.94 4.45
C TYR A 107 2.76 9.51 5.76
N VAL A 108 1.51 9.90 5.98
CA VAL A 108 0.73 9.48 7.15
C VAL A 108 0.63 7.95 7.20
N TYR A 109 0.24 7.34 6.08
CA TYR A 109 0.20 5.88 5.95
C TYR A 109 1.55 5.24 6.28
N SER A 110 2.64 5.73 5.68
CA SER A 110 3.99 5.15 5.85
C SER A 110 4.46 5.21 7.30
N ILE A 111 4.28 6.35 7.98
CA ILE A 111 4.66 6.51 9.39
C ILE A 111 3.88 5.53 10.26
N SER A 112 2.56 5.47 10.08
CA SER A 112 1.71 4.56 10.84
C SER A 112 2.03 3.09 10.57
N GLN A 113 2.33 2.74 9.31
CA GLN A 113 2.70 1.39 8.91
C GLN A 113 4.04 0.95 9.49
N VAL A 114 5.04 1.86 9.55
CA VAL A 114 6.33 1.57 10.18
C VAL A 114 6.17 1.33 11.68
N ILE A 115 5.38 2.15 12.38
CA ILE A 115 5.07 1.94 13.81
C ILE A 115 4.42 0.57 14.03
N TYR A 116 3.47 0.20 13.17
CA TYR A 116 2.81 -1.10 13.21
C TYR A 116 3.80 -2.26 13.04
N LEU A 117 4.66 -2.20 12.03
CA LEU A 117 5.67 -3.23 11.76
C LEU A 117 6.66 -3.39 12.91
N ILE A 118 7.15 -2.29 13.49
CA ILE A 118 8.03 -2.32 14.67
C ILE A 118 7.32 -2.99 15.84
N THR A 119 6.05 -2.66 16.06
CA THR A 119 5.25 -3.24 17.16
C THR A 119 5.12 -4.76 17.02
N ILE A 120 4.92 -5.28 15.81
CA ILE A 120 4.89 -6.73 15.56
C ILE A 120 6.24 -7.38 15.88
N VAL A 121 7.34 -6.77 15.44
CA VAL A 121 8.69 -7.31 15.68
C VAL A 121 8.98 -7.35 17.18
N VAL A 122 8.71 -6.27 17.91
CA VAL A 122 8.86 -6.23 19.38
C VAL A 122 7.97 -7.26 20.06
N ALA A 123 6.72 -7.42 19.59
CA ALA A 123 5.81 -8.42 20.14
C ALA A 123 6.34 -9.86 19.93
N SER A 124 6.96 -10.13 18.78
CA SER A 124 7.50 -11.46 18.43
C SER A 124 8.63 -11.89 19.37
N PHE A 125 9.44 -10.95 19.87
CA PHE A 125 10.50 -11.23 20.85
C PHE A 125 9.99 -11.45 22.29
N SER A 126 8.70 -11.23 22.53
CA SER A 126 8.13 -11.26 23.88
C SER A 126 7.30 -12.50 24.19
N TYR A 127 7.08 -13.40 23.22
CA TYR A 127 6.36 -14.65 23.45
C TYR A 127 7.35 -15.75 23.90
N GLY A 128 7.06 -16.45 25.00
CA GLY A 128 7.87 -17.55 25.53
C GLY A 128 7.62 -18.91 24.86
N ASP A 129 8.56 -19.85 25.07
CA ASP A 129 8.94 -20.98 24.21
C ASP A 129 7.84 -21.88 23.59
N VAL A 130 6.65 -22.04 24.16
CA VAL A 130 5.68 -23.05 23.65
C VAL A 130 4.53 -22.44 22.84
N SER A 131 4.12 -21.21 23.14
CA SER A 131 3.10 -20.48 22.36
C SER A 131 3.71 -19.57 21.28
N ALA A 132 5.04 -19.49 21.23
CA ALA A 132 5.78 -18.63 20.32
C ALA A 132 5.60 -19.00 18.84
N GLU A 133 5.54 -20.29 18.48
CA GLU A 133 5.44 -20.70 17.07
C GLU A 133 4.12 -20.26 16.42
N ILE A 134 3.00 -20.50 17.11
CA ILE A 134 1.67 -20.13 16.61
C ILE A 134 1.54 -18.59 16.58
N ALA A 135 2.00 -17.91 17.64
CA ALA A 135 1.97 -16.45 17.70
C ALA A 135 2.84 -15.82 16.59
N PHE A 136 4.00 -16.39 16.30
CA PHE A 136 4.89 -15.96 15.24
C PHE A 136 4.27 -16.19 13.85
N PHE A 137 3.67 -17.37 13.61
CA PHE A 137 2.99 -17.65 12.36
C PHE A 137 1.84 -16.66 12.11
N VAL A 138 1.00 -16.45 13.12
CA VAL A 138 -0.09 -15.45 13.05
C VAL A 138 0.49 -14.06 12.80
N ALA A 139 1.56 -13.67 13.49
CA ALA A 139 2.22 -12.38 13.28
C ALA A 139 2.71 -12.22 11.82
N MET A 140 3.28 -13.27 11.23
CA MET A 140 3.77 -13.25 9.85
C MET A 140 2.65 -13.06 8.82
N CYS A 141 1.46 -13.63 9.06
CA CYS A 141 0.28 -13.41 8.22
C CYS A 141 -0.13 -11.93 8.13
N PHE A 142 0.23 -11.10 9.10
CA PHE A 142 -0.04 -9.66 9.06
C PHE A 142 1.20 -8.83 8.70
N PHE A 143 2.39 -9.30 9.06
CA PHE A 143 3.66 -8.63 8.79
C PHE A 143 3.99 -8.59 7.29
N LEU A 144 3.92 -9.74 6.62
CA LEU A 144 4.30 -9.84 5.20
C LEU A 144 3.39 -9.02 4.29
N PRO A 145 2.04 -9.11 4.37
CA PRO A 145 1.18 -8.27 3.54
C PRO A 145 1.39 -6.78 3.82
N SER A 146 1.61 -6.40 5.08
CA SER A 146 1.90 -5.03 5.49
C SER A 146 3.17 -4.48 4.85
N LEU A 147 4.24 -5.27 4.81
CA LEU A 147 5.51 -4.88 4.19
C LEU A 147 5.39 -4.78 2.66
N VAL A 148 4.68 -5.73 2.05
CA VAL A 148 4.38 -5.71 0.61
C VAL A 148 3.59 -4.46 0.25
N MET A 149 2.52 -4.15 0.99
CA MET A 149 1.71 -2.95 0.76
C MET A 149 2.54 -1.67 0.90
N LEU A 150 3.35 -1.56 1.95
CA LEU A 150 4.24 -0.41 2.14
C LEU A 150 5.19 -0.23 0.94
N TYR A 151 5.79 -1.31 0.45
CA TYR A 151 6.63 -1.28 -0.74
C TYR A 151 5.87 -0.85 -2.00
N LEU A 152 4.68 -1.43 -2.23
CA LEU A 152 3.85 -1.13 -3.41
C LEU A 152 3.44 0.36 -3.46
N TYR A 153 3.11 0.96 -2.31
CA TYR A 153 2.76 2.38 -2.23
C TYR A 153 3.92 3.32 -2.58
N TRP A 154 5.17 2.88 -2.39
CA TRP A 154 6.36 3.67 -2.72
C TRP A 154 6.87 3.47 -4.16
N LEU A 155 6.22 2.61 -4.94
CA LEU A 155 6.52 2.50 -6.36
C LEU A 155 6.30 3.84 -7.07
N LYS A 156 7.22 4.20 -7.98
CA LYS A 156 7.16 5.46 -8.74
C LYS A 156 5.80 5.65 -9.43
N VAL A 157 5.20 4.57 -9.90
CA VAL A 157 3.92 4.57 -10.60
C VAL A 157 2.77 5.04 -9.69
N VAL A 158 2.75 4.61 -8.42
CA VAL A 158 1.73 5.03 -7.43
C VAL A 158 1.96 6.48 -7.05
N ARG A 159 3.21 6.85 -6.76
CA ARG A 159 3.57 8.20 -6.35
C ARG A 159 3.23 9.26 -7.41
N GLN A 160 3.32 8.93 -8.70
CA GLN A 160 2.95 9.83 -9.79
C GLN A 160 1.44 10.18 -9.83
N HIS A 161 0.59 9.39 -9.18
CA HIS A 161 -0.86 9.63 -9.11
C HIS A 161 -1.28 10.47 -7.89
N LEU A 162 -0.33 10.78 -7.00
CA LEU A 162 -0.54 11.57 -5.80
C LEU A 162 0.11 12.95 -6.01
N ASN A 163 -0.66 14.01 -5.72
CA ASN A 163 -0.23 15.40 -5.82
C ASN A 163 0.15 15.96 -4.44
#